data_AF-A0A2G5TTZ6-F1
#
_entry.id   AF-A0A2G5TTZ6-F1
#
_cell.length_a   1.000
_cell.length_b   1.000
_cell.length_c   1.000
_cell.angle_alpha   90.00
_cell.angle_beta   90.00
_cell.angle_gamma   90.00
#
_symmetry.space_group_name_H-M   'P 1'
#
loop_
_entity.id
_entity.type
_entity.pdbx_description
1 polymer ?
#
loop_
_entity_poly.entity_id
_entity_poly.type
_entity_poly.pdbx_seq_one_letter_code
_entity_poly.pdbx_strand_id
1 'polypeptide(L)'
;MKTRFLYSFSLILLIFRPDFVSAADCTQKSFKTGTVCVCSLDSCDEIPALDITMGQAALYTTSNSGARLHRDLVYATDAEPFGTLHMTIDSSKKYQTIQGFGSTFSDASGANLKSLPDKLADTVIRQYFSESGLNLQFGRVPMASTDFSGRVYSYNDIPEDYMMKNFNLTREDFQWKIPYIQAAKRYNPNLKLFGAPWSAPGWMKTTKEMSGPGALNGHAGDNYHKAYATYFVRFLEEYAKSGINFWALSTQNQPTLGSDKKNKIQSTLFTAETQRDFIKSDLGPALKGKNVTLLIMDDNRGNLPKWADTVLNDQDAAKYVSGIGVHSYQDSETDKHLDDTHKKHSNFFILGTEASEGGGAKDPSVDYGSWERAEDTVSDILDDLNNWVVGWTERNLILDAQGGPSWVSDFADAPIIAFPALAQFYKQPMFYAIAHFSHFIKPGAVRIDHSLNVIELEVESAAFLNPDGSKVIIMLNKAALVSTEHTVVVQDAADNRNHYQFKLPHRSITTLYIQTSNF
;
A
#
# COMPACT_ATOMS: atom_id res chain seq x y z
N MET A 1 -80.70 -9.28 -3.52
CA MET A 1 -79.41 -9.45 -4.24
C MET A 1 -78.39 -8.48 -3.67
N LYS A 2 -77.50 -8.96 -2.80
CA LYS A 2 -76.34 -8.18 -2.29
C LYS A 2 -75.09 -8.98 -2.62
N THR A 3 -74.35 -8.51 -3.62
CA THR A 3 -73.12 -9.13 -4.12
C THR A 3 -71.95 -8.69 -3.25
N ARG A 4 -71.27 -9.62 -2.59
CA ARG A 4 -70.01 -9.39 -1.86
C ARG A 4 -68.84 -9.49 -2.84
N PHE A 5 -68.01 -8.45 -2.92
CA PHE A 5 -66.68 -8.54 -3.54
C PHE A 5 -65.68 -9.05 -2.49
N LEU A 6 -65.05 -10.18 -2.78
CA LEU A 6 -63.89 -10.72 -2.06
C LEU A 6 -62.63 -10.24 -2.78
N TYR A 7 -61.82 -9.41 -2.13
CA TYR A 7 -60.46 -9.11 -2.58
C TYR A 7 -59.51 -10.20 -2.07
N SER A 8 -58.91 -10.94 -3.00
CA SER A 8 -57.83 -11.89 -2.72
C SER A 8 -56.51 -11.13 -2.59
N PHE A 9 -55.97 -11.03 -1.38
CA PHE A 9 -54.60 -10.57 -1.16
C PHE A 9 -53.64 -11.74 -1.42
N SER A 10 -52.97 -11.74 -2.56
CA SER A 10 -51.82 -12.62 -2.81
C SER A 10 -50.60 -12.05 -2.09
N LEU A 11 -50.21 -12.69 -0.99
CA LEU A 11 -48.98 -12.40 -0.25
C LEU A 11 -47.79 -12.92 -1.08
N ILE A 12 -47.11 -12.03 -1.80
CA ILE A 12 -45.86 -12.36 -2.48
C ILE A 12 -44.76 -12.39 -1.40
N LEU A 13 -44.36 -13.60 -0.98
CA LEU A 13 -43.15 -13.79 -0.19
C LEU A 13 -41.94 -13.49 -1.09
N LEU A 14 -41.38 -12.29 -0.95
CA LEU A 14 -40.04 -11.97 -1.44
C LEU A 14 -39.04 -12.69 -0.54
N ILE A 15 -38.62 -13.88 -0.98
CA ILE A 15 -37.48 -14.59 -0.41
C ILE A 15 -36.23 -13.82 -0.84
N PHE A 16 -35.74 -12.93 0.02
CA PHE A 16 -34.36 -12.45 -0.07
C PHE A 16 -33.45 -13.66 0.17
N ARG A 17 -32.93 -14.23 -0.92
CA ARG A 17 -31.74 -15.07 -0.85
C ARG A 17 -30.55 -14.12 -0.70
N PRO A 18 -29.83 -14.11 0.42
CA PRO A 18 -28.49 -13.57 0.39
C PRO A 18 -27.71 -14.43 -0.60
N ASP A 19 -27.19 -13.81 -1.66
CA ASP A 19 -26.22 -14.46 -2.54
C ASP A 19 -24.95 -14.66 -1.71
N PHE A 20 -24.87 -15.78 -0.99
CA PHE A 20 -23.62 -16.28 -0.46
C PHE A 20 -22.76 -16.69 -1.65
N VAL A 21 -21.94 -15.76 -2.13
CA VAL A 21 -20.85 -16.08 -3.05
C VAL A 21 -19.85 -16.89 -2.24
N SER A 22 -19.88 -18.22 -2.38
CA SER A 22 -18.77 -19.07 -2.00
C SER A 22 -17.53 -18.51 -2.69
N ALA A 23 -16.47 -18.18 -1.95
CA ALA A 23 -15.19 -17.87 -2.56
C ALA A 23 -14.82 -19.04 -3.47
N ALA A 24 -14.73 -18.78 -4.76
CA ALA A 24 -14.27 -19.77 -5.72
C ALA A 24 -12.75 -19.85 -5.62
N ASP A 25 -12.20 -21.06 -5.57
CA ASP A 25 -10.77 -21.26 -5.77
C ASP A 25 -10.35 -20.56 -7.05
N CYS A 26 -9.21 -19.87 -7.02
CA CYS A 26 -8.79 -19.06 -8.15
C CYS A 26 -8.54 -19.93 -9.39
N THR A 27 -8.83 -19.40 -10.57
CA THR A 27 -8.51 -20.08 -11.84
C THR A 27 -7.00 -19.98 -12.08
N GLN A 28 -6.28 -21.04 -11.75
CA GLN A 28 -4.82 -21.05 -11.79
C GLN A 28 -4.26 -21.18 -13.21
N LYS A 29 -3.17 -20.45 -13.46
CA LYS A 29 -2.34 -20.61 -14.65
C LYS A 29 -0.87 -20.66 -14.26
N SER A 30 -0.20 -21.74 -14.66
CA SER A 30 1.20 -21.98 -14.33
C SER A 30 2.14 -21.38 -15.39
N PHE A 31 3.23 -20.81 -14.90
CA PHE A 31 4.35 -20.25 -15.63
C PHE A 31 5.64 -20.92 -15.14
N LYS A 32 6.79 -20.50 -15.67
CA LYS A 32 8.09 -21.08 -15.32
C LYS A 32 8.42 -20.95 -13.83
N THR A 33 8.09 -19.81 -13.24
CA THR A 33 8.50 -19.40 -11.89
C THR A 33 7.41 -19.57 -10.84
N GLY A 34 6.16 -19.79 -11.26
CA GLY A 34 5.09 -20.23 -10.38
C GLY A 34 3.71 -20.07 -11.00
N THR A 35 2.71 -19.76 -10.18
CA THR A 35 1.30 -19.78 -10.58
C THR A 35 0.63 -18.44 -10.29
N VAL A 36 -0.12 -17.94 -11.26
CA VAL A 36 -1.00 -16.77 -11.12
C VAL A 36 -2.46 -17.20 -11.08
N CYS A 37 -3.32 -16.29 -10.64
CA CYS A 37 -4.76 -16.46 -10.73
C CYS A 37 -5.33 -15.57 -11.84
N VAL A 38 -6.10 -16.17 -12.74
CA VAL A 38 -6.66 -15.50 -13.92
C VAL A 38 -8.04 -14.96 -13.60
N CYS A 39 -8.24 -13.66 -13.85
CA CYS A 39 -9.54 -13.01 -13.83
C CYS A 39 -9.96 -12.61 -15.24
N SER A 40 -11.23 -12.79 -15.54
CA SER A 40 -11.87 -12.47 -16.82
C SER A 40 -13.17 -11.70 -16.58
N LEU A 41 -13.94 -11.44 -17.65
CA LEU A 41 -15.25 -10.80 -17.56
C LEU A 41 -16.27 -11.57 -16.71
N ASP A 42 -16.12 -12.89 -16.59
CA ASP A 42 -17.13 -13.77 -16.00
C ASP A 42 -16.68 -14.39 -14.67
N SER A 43 -15.39 -14.34 -14.36
CA SER A 43 -14.82 -14.97 -13.17
C SER A 43 -13.62 -14.20 -12.63
N CYS A 44 -13.59 -13.98 -11.33
CA CYS A 44 -12.42 -13.54 -10.58
C CYS A 44 -12.62 -13.96 -9.13
N ASP A 45 -11.59 -14.54 -8.51
CA ASP A 45 -11.65 -14.94 -7.11
C ASP A 45 -11.69 -13.72 -6.18
N GLU A 46 -12.30 -13.90 -5.01
CA GLU A 46 -12.36 -12.93 -3.92
C GLU A 46 -11.77 -13.54 -2.66
N ILE A 47 -11.43 -12.70 -1.68
CA ILE A 47 -10.93 -13.17 -0.39
C ILE A 47 -12.09 -13.83 0.36
N PRO A 48 -11.92 -15.08 0.86
CA PRO A 48 -12.99 -15.75 1.59
C PRO A 48 -13.40 -14.98 2.85
N ALA A 49 -14.71 -14.82 3.05
CA ALA A 49 -15.26 -14.11 4.20
C ALA A 49 -14.78 -14.73 5.53
N LEU A 50 -14.61 -13.88 6.54
CA LEU A 50 -14.18 -14.31 7.86
C LEU A 50 -15.19 -15.29 8.47
N ASP A 51 -16.49 -14.97 8.46
CA ASP A 51 -17.62 -15.82 8.90
C ASP A 51 -17.25 -16.80 10.04
N ILE A 52 -16.75 -16.25 11.15
CA ILE A 52 -16.40 -16.98 12.37
C ILE A 52 -17.28 -16.56 13.54
N THR A 53 -17.54 -17.50 14.43
CA THR A 53 -18.26 -17.29 15.70
C THR A 53 -17.29 -17.29 16.89
N MET A 54 -17.78 -16.93 18.08
CA MET A 54 -16.98 -16.88 19.30
C MET A 54 -16.31 -18.24 19.59
N GLY A 55 -15.00 -18.23 19.88
CA GLY A 55 -14.20 -19.44 20.10
C GLY A 55 -13.62 -20.08 18.83
N GLN A 56 -14.01 -19.59 17.64
CA GLN A 56 -13.38 -19.95 16.37
C GLN A 56 -12.31 -18.91 15.99
N ALA A 57 -11.31 -19.40 15.28
CA ALA A 57 -10.39 -18.59 14.51
C ALA A 57 -10.43 -19.03 13.05
N ALA A 58 -10.18 -18.11 12.13
CA ALA A 58 -9.99 -18.42 10.72
C ALA A 58 -8.49 -18.40 10.39
N LEU A 59 -8.01 -19.45 9.74
CA LEU A 59 -6.65 -19.52 9.23
C LEU A 59 -6.69 -19.35 7.72
N TYR A 60 -5.94 -18.39 7.20
CA TYR A 60 -5.77 -18.18 5.76
C TYR A 60 -4.35 -18.56 5.36
N THR A 61 -4.21 -19.37 4.31
CA THR A 61 -2.91 -19.83 3.83
C THR A 61 -2.71 -19.50 2.35
N THR A 62 -1.56 -18.87 2.05
CA THR A 62 -1.04 -18.76 0.68
C THR A 62 0.31 -19.46 0.63
N SER A 63 0.58 -20.23 -0.42
CA SER A 63 1.83 -21.01 -0.52
C SER A 63 2.39 -21.06 -1.93
N ASN A 64 3.69 -21.36 -2.01
CA ASN A 64 4.35 -21.68 -3.28
C ASN A 64 3.69 -22.89 -3.97
N SER A 65 3.18 -23.85 -3.20
CA SER A 65 2.47 -25.04 -3.71
C SER A 65 1.10 -24.73 -4.33
N GLY A 66 0.63 -23.48 -4.26
CA GLY A 66 -0.54 -23.02 -4.98
C GLY A 66 -1.73 -22.63 -4.11
N ALA A 67 -1.64 -22.69 -2.78
CA ALA A 67 -2.70 -22.13 -1.94
C ALA A 67 -2.80 -20.61 -2.13
N ARG A 68 -4.02 -20.07 -2.18
CA ARG A 68 -4.29 -18.64 -2.40
C ARG A 68 -5.38 -18.20 -1.43
N LEU A 69 -4.97 -17.69 -0.28
CA LEU A 69 -5.86 -17.38 0.85
C LEU A 69 -6.83 -18.52 1.18
N HIS A 70 -6.34 -19.76 1.11
CA HIS A 70 -7.13 -20.94 1.46
C HIS A 70 -7.55 -20.85 2.93
N ARG A 71 -8.85 -20.95 3.20
CA ARG A 71 -9.41 -20.71 4.53
C ARG A 71 -9.75 -22.03 5.24
N ASP A 72 -9.19 -22.18 6.42
CA ASP A 72 -9.52 -23.23 7.39
C ASP A 72 -10.12 -22.63 8.68
N LEU A 73 -10.87 -23.47 9.42
CA LEU A 73 -11.32 -23.14 10.77
C LEU A 73 -10.38 -23.77 11.80
N VAL A 74 -9.93 -22.96 12.75
CA VAL A 74 -9.12 -23.39 13.90
C VAL A 74 -9.92 -23.11 15.17
N TYR A 75 -9.80 -23.99 16.16
CA TYR A 75 -10.55 -23.89 17.41
C TYR A 75 -9.59 -23.68 18.58
N ALA A 76 -10.02 -22.86 19.54
CA ALA A 76 -9.36 -22.78 20.83
C ALA A 76 -9.38 -24.17 21.51
N THR A 77 -8.26 -24.58 22.10
CA THR A 77 -8.14 -25.87 22.80
C THR A 77 -7.27 -25.72 24.05
N ASP A 78 -7.55 -26.52 25.08
CA ASP A 78 -6.75 -26.67 26.30
C ASP A 78 -5.94 -27.98 26.30
N ALA A 79 -5.93 -28.72 25.19
CA ALA A 79 -5.18 -29.96 25.05
C ALA A 79 -3.67 -29.68 25.00
N GLU A 80 -2.87 -30.54 25.62
CA GLU A 80 -1.40 -30.42 25.66
C GLU A 80 -0.81 -30.01 24.29
N PRO A 81 -0.10 -28.87 24.22
CA PRO A 81 0.49 -28.39 22.98
C PRO A 81 1.54 -29.39 22.46
N PHE A 82 1.46 -29.75 21.18
CA PHE A 82 2.46 -30.62 20.53
C PHE A 82 3.19 -29.93 19.38
N GLY A 83 3.04 -28.60 19.28
CA GLY A 83 3.71 -27.77 18.27
C GLY A 83 5.21 -27.69 18.45
N THR A 84 5.92 -27.51 17.33
CA THR A 84 7.38 -27.27 17.31
C THR A 84 7.71 -25.81 17.54
N LEU A 85 6.79 -24.91 17.20
CA LEU A 85 6.98 -23.46 17.31
C LEU A 85 5.86 -22.86 18.18
N HIS A 86 6.23 -22.22 19.29
CA HIS A 86 5.28 -21.65 20.24
C HIS A 86 5.40 -20.13 20.20
N MET A 87 4.33 -19.48 19.76
CA MET A 87 4.19 -18.03 19.76
C MET A 87 3.34 -17.59 20.95
N THR A 88 3.88 -16.69 21.76
CA THR A 88 3.11 -15.94 22.75
C THR A 88 2.80 -14.56 22.21
N ILE A 89 1.54 -14.11 22.30
CA ILE A 89 1.11 -12.74 21.99
C ILE A 89 0.67 -12.02 23.26
N ASP A 90 0.97 -10.73 23.40
CA ASP A 90 0.62 -9.94 24.59
C ASP A 90 -0.03 -8.61 24.21
N SER A 91 -1.36 -8.55 24.33
CA SER A 91 -2.15 -7.35 24.01
C SER A 91 -2.03 -6.22 25.04
N SER A 92 -1.38 -6.45 26.18
CA SER A 92 -1.11 -5.40 27.18
C SER A 92 0.06 -4.51 26.76
N LYS A 93 0.96 -5.02 25.90
CA LYS A 93 2.08 -4.27 25.32
C LYS A 93 1.75 -3.86 23.89
N LYS A 94 1.60 -2.55 23.69
CA LYS A 94 1.13 -1.94 22.45
C LYS A 94 2.22 -1.07 21.83
N TYR A 95 2.28 -1.07 20.50
CA TYR A 95 3.20 -0.28 19.69
C TYR A 95 2.42 0.77 18.88
N GLN A 96 2.78 0.98 17.61
CA GLN A 96 2.13 1.94 16.72
C GLN A 96 0.71 1.50 16.31
N THR A 97 -0.13 2.50 16.03
CA THR A 97 -1.41 2.32 15.37
C THR A 97 -1.23 2.24 13.87
N ILE A 98 -1.75 1.19 13.26
CA ILE A 98 -1.73 0.95 11.82
C ILE A 98 -2.78 1.82 11.15
N GLN A 99 -2.32 2.64 10.20
CA GLN A 99 -3.18 3.52 9.42
C GLN A 99 -3.72 2.86 8.15
N GLY A 100 -3.02 1.87 7.61
CA GLY A 100 -3.52 1.02 6.52
C GLY A 100 -2.48 0.67 5.46
N PHE A 101 -2.97 0.25 4.30
CA PHE A 101 -2.15 -0.21 3.17
C PHE A 101 -2.65 0.46 1.90
N GLY A 102 -1.78 0.59 0.89
CA GLY A 102 -2.07 1.37 -0.30
C GLY A 102 -1.46 0.85 -1.58
N SER A 103 -1.82 1.54 -2.65
CA SER A 103 -1.15 1.46 -3.94
C SER A 103 -1.28 2.81 -4.67
N THR A 104 -0.66 2.92 -5.84
CA THR A 104 -0.50 4.20 -6.54
C THR A 104 -1.33 4.28 -7.82
N PHE A 105 -2.06 5.38 -7.98
CA PHE A 105 -2.74 5.76 -9.22
C PHE A 105 -1.75 6.44 -10.18
N SER A 106 -0.76 5.68 -10.65
CA SER A 106 0.19 6.14 -11.67
C SER A 106 -0.48 6.28 -13.05
N ASP A 107 0.16 7.03 -13.95
CA ASP A 107 -0.29 7.12 -15.34
C ASP A 107 -0.30 5.74 -16.01
N ALA A 108 0.71 4.90 -15.73
CA ALA A 108 0.76 3.51 -16.19
C ALA A 108 -0.41 2.67 -15.67
N SER A 109 -0.72 2.75 -14.37
CA SER A 109 -1.87 2.04 -13.78
C SER A 109 -3.17 2.48 -14.45
N GLY A 110 -3.33 3.78 -14.63
CA GLY A 110 -4.46 4.38 -15.29
C GLY A 110 -4.63 3.95 -16.76
N ALA A 111 -3.54 3.93 -17.53
CA ALA A 111 -3.54 3.49 -18.92
C ALA A 111 -3.89 1.99 -19.05
N ASN A 112 -3.38 1.16 -18.13
CA ASN A 112 -3.68 -0.28 -18.12
C ASN A 112 -5.11 -0.60 -17.68
N LEU A 113 -5.66 0.14 -16.72
CA LEU A 113 -7.09 0.05 -16.42
C LEU A 113 -7.94 0.45 -17.63
N LYS A 114 -7.51 1.49 -18.36
CA LYS A 114 -8.26 1.99 -19.52
C LYS A 114 -8.20 1.06 -20.74
N SER A 115 -7.18 0.22 -20.83
CA SER A 115 -7.03 -0.74 -21.93
C SER A 115 -7.92 -1.98 -21.75
N LEU A 116 -8.33 -2.30 -20.52
CA LEU A 116 -9.27 -3.38 -20.23
C LEU A 116 -10.72 -2.97 -20.56
N PRO A 117 -11.62 -3.94 -20.83
CA PRO A 117 -13.06 -3.67 -20.85
C PRO A 117 -13.53 -3.02 -19.54
N ASP A 118 -14.46 -2.06 -19.59
CA ASP A 118 -14.87 -1.27 -18.42
C ASP A 118 -15.29 -2.13 -17.21
N LYS A 119 -16.02 -3.24 -17.44
CA LYS A 119 -16.41 -4.19 -16.39
C LYS A 119 -15.19 -4.83 -15.70
N LEU A 120 -14.15 -5.12 -16.47
CA LEU A 120 -12.95 -5.75 -15.97
C LEU A 120 -12.05 -4.74 -15.24
N ALA A 121 -11.96 -3.50 -15.74
CA ALA A 121 -11.29 -2.41 -15.04
C ALA A 121 -11.95 -2.12 -13.68
N ASP A 122 -13.28 -2.09 -13.62
CA ASP A 122 -14.03 -1.94 -12.37
C ASP A 122 -13.83 -3.15 -11.43
N THR A 123 -13.71 -4.37 -11.98
CA THR A 123 -13.30 -5.56 -11.21
C THR A 123 -11.92 -5.38 -10.59
N VAL A 124 -10.92 -4.85 -11.30
CA VAL A 124 -9.59 -4.56 -10.72
C VAL A 124 -9.70 -3.57 -9.56
N ILE A 125 -10.46 -2.49 -9.74
CA ILE A 125 -10.70 -1.49 -8.68
C ILE A 125 -11.41 -2.13 -7.48
N ARG A 126 -12.41 -3.00 -7.70
CA ARG A 126 -13.07 -3.77 -6.64
C ARG A 126 -12.06 -4.62 -5.88
N GLN A 127 -11.23 -5.40 -6.58
CA GLN A 127 -10.22 -6.28 -5.98
C GLN A 127 -9.24 -5.53 -5.06
N TYR A 128 -8.94 -4.26 -5.34
CA TYR A 128 -8.09 -3.45 -4.48
C TYR A 128 -8.84 -2.76 -3.33
N PHE A 129 -10.04 -2.23 -3.58
CA PHE A 129 -10.65 -1.26 -2.66
C PHE A 129 -11.94 -1.73 -1.98
N SER A 130 -12.53 -2.87 -2.36
CA SER A 130 -13.70 -3.42 -1.66
C SER A 130 -13.31 -4.22 -0.41
N GLU A 131 -14.29 -4.39 0.47
CA GLU A 131 -14.16 -5.27 1.64
C GLU A 131 -13.91 -6.74 1.27
N SER A 132 -14.37 -7.20 0.09
CA SER A 132 -14.12 -8.55 -0.44
C SER A 132 -12.75 -8.70 -1.12
N GLY A 133 -12.03 -7.60 -1.33
CA GLY A 133 -10.68 -7.55 -1.89
C GLY A 133 -9.64 -7.14 -0.85
N LEU A 134 -8.58 -6.46 -1.28
CA LEU A 134 -7.50 -6.00 -0.39
C LEU A 134 -7.95 -4.94 0.62
N ASN A 135 -9.10 -4.28 0.40
CA ASN A 135 -9.61 -3.21 1.25
C ASN A 135 -8.54 -2.13 1.52
N LEU A 136 -7.86 -1.67 0.46
CA LEU A 136 -6.82 -0.65 0.58
C LEU A 136 -7.38 0.68 1.11
N GLN A 137 -6.59 1.33 1.95
CA GLN A 137 -6.95 2.56 2.69
C GLN A 137 -6.24 3.79 2.16
N PHE A 138 -5.15 3.59 1.40
CA PHE A 138 -4.39 4.66 0.78
C PHE A 138 -4.42 4.58 -0.74
N GLY A 139 -4.46 5.75 -1.37
CA GLY A 139 -4.19 5.93 -2.79
C GLY A 139 -3.12 7.00 -2.98
N ARG A 140 -1.91 6.58 -3.37
CA ARG A 140 -0.86 7.54 -3.75
C ARG A 140 -1.16 8.09 -5.14
N VAL A 141 -0.99 9.39 -5.32
CA VAL A 141 -1.26 10.06 -6.61
C VAL A 141 -0.06 10.90 -7.00
N PRO A 142 0.66 10.55 -8.07
CA PRO A 142 1.71 11.40 -8.59
C PRO A 142 1.19 12.78 -8.98
N MET A 143 1.94 13.83 -8.62
CA MET A 143 1.66 15.17 -9.10
C MET A 143 2.39 15.36 -10.44
N ALA A 144 1.63 15.24 -11.54
CA ALA A 144 2.07 15.17 -12.92
C ALA A 144 2.85 13.88 -13.26
N SER A 145 3.79 13.94 -14.19
CA SER A 145 4.48 12.76 -14.74
C SER A 145 5.54 12.16 -13.80
N THR A 146 5.72 10.85 -13.97
CA THR A 146 6.75 10.00 -13.36
C THR A 146 7.48 9.21 -14.45
N ASP A 147 8.41 8.33 -14.07
CA ASP A 147 8.98 7.35 -14.98
C ASP A 147 7.92 6.38 -15.53
N PHE A 148 6.93 5.99 -14.72
CA PHE A 148 5.71 5.24 -15.11
C PHE A 148 4.64 6.12 -15.78
N SER A 149 5.08 7.01 -16.67
CA SER A 149 4.22 7.83 -17.53
C SER A 149 4.62 7.63 -18.99
N GLY A 150 3.68 7.83 -19.93
CA GLY A 150 3.99 7.73 -21.36
C GLY A 150 4.77 8.92 -21.94
N ARG A 151 4.89 10.03 -21.19
CA ARG A 151 5.66 11.22 -21.54
C ARG A 151 6.02 12.02 -20.28
N VAL A 152 7.00 12.90 -20.41
CA VAL A 152 7.33 13.91 -19.39
C VAL A 152 6.40 15.11 -19.51
N TYR A 153 5.81 15.56 -18.40
CA TYR A 153 4.99 16.76 -18.29
C TYR A 153 4.88 17.26 -16.85
N SER A 154 4.65 18.57 -16.68
CA SER A 154 4.17 19.17 -15.43
C SER A 154 2.78 19.77 -15.60
N TYR A 155 2.22 20.35 -14.54
CA TYR A 155 0.99 21.14 -14.62
C TYR A 155 1.23 22.61 -14.99
N ASN A 156 2.47 23.08 -15.06
CA ASN A 156 2.77 24.44 -15.47
C ASN A 156 4.14 24.57 -16.16
N ASP A 157 4.18 24.25 -17.46
CA ASP A 157 5.40 24.31 -18.28
C ASP A 157 5.68 25.71 -18.87
N ILE A 158 4.89 26.75 -18.52
CA ILE A 158 5.13 28.12 -18.99
C ILE A 158 6.21 28.80 -18.12
N PRO A 159 7.37 29.19 -18.69
CA PRO A 159 8.44 29.82 -17.92
C PRO A 159 8.00 31.09 -17.19
N GLU A 160 8.54 31.28 -15.98
CA GLU A 160 8.36 32.49 -15.16
C GLU A 160 6.91 32.78 -14.74
N ASP A 161 6.00 31.80 -14.85
CA ASP A 161 4.65 31.90 -14.29
C ASP A 161 4.65 31.63 -12.78
N TYR A 162 5.32 32.50 -12.03
CA TYR A 162 5.49 32.39 -10.58
C TYR A 162 4.15 32.38 -9.80
N MET A 163 3.10 32.94 -10.40
CA MET A 163 1.77 33.01 -9.80
C MET A 163 0.87 31.82 -10.17
N MET A 164 1.37 30.83 -10.92
CA MET A 164 0.62 29.65 -11.36
C MET A 164 -0.66 29.98 -12.14
N LYS A 165 -0.67 31.04 -12.96
CA LYS A 165 -1.84 31.48 -13.74
C LYS A 165 -2.24 30.47 -14.81
N ASN A 166 -1.28 29.72 -15.33
CA ASN A 166 -1.46 28.73 -16.40
C ASN A 166 -1.37 27.30 -15.87
N PHE A 167 -1.45 27.12 -14.54
CA PHE A 167 -1.53 25.79 -13.95
C PHE A 167 -2.77 25.06 -14.48
N ASN A 168 -2.57 23.87 -15.04
CA ASN A 168 -3.65 23.02 -15.51
C ASN A 168 -3.32 21.54 -15.34
N LEU A 169 -4.31 20.76 -14.89
CA LEU A 169 -4.24 19.31 -14.95
C LEU A 169 -4.23 18.86 -16.42
N THR A 170 -3.67 17.68 -16.69
CA THR A 170 -3.51 17.20 -18.07
C THR A 170 -4.48 16.06 -18.37
N ARG A 171 -4.45 15.58 -19.63
CA ARG A 171 -5.30 14.47 -20.07
C ARG A 171 -5.11 13.22 -19.22
N GLU A 172 -3.90 12.99 -18.70
CA GLU A 172 -3.58 11.84 -17.86
C GLU A 172 -4.36 11.88 -16.53
N ASP A 173 -4.58 13.06 -15.94
CA ASP A 173 -5.45 13.22 -14.78
C ASP A 173 -6.92 12.97 -15.12
N PHE A 174 -7.42 13.61 -16.17
CA PHE A 174 -8.85 13.58 -16.50
C PHE A 174 -9.31 12.24 -17.10
N GLN A 175 -8.46 11.57 -17.86
CA GLN A 175 -8.81 10.32 -18.54
C GLN A 175 -8.53 9.10 -17.69
N TRP A 176 -7.56 9.19 -16.76
CA TRP A 176 -7.10 8.04 -16.01
C TRP A 176 -7.21 8.23 -14.50
N LYS A 177 -6.43 9.13 -13.90
CA LYS A 177 -6.30 9.19 -12.44
C LYS A 177 -7.62 9.55 -11.75
N ILE A 178 -8.27 10.64 -12.15
CA ILE A 178 -9.51 11.12 -11.54
C ILE A 178 -10.64 10.08 -11.66
N PRO A 179 -10.96 9.53 -12.86
CA PRO A 179 -12.01 8.51 -12.97
C PRO A 179 -11.77 7.27 -12.11
N TYR A 180 -10.53 6.75 -12.04
CA TYR A 180 -10.25 5.54 -11.27
C TYR A 180 -10.16 5.79 -9.76
N ILE A 181 -9.74 6.99 -9.33
CA ILE A 181 -9.86 7.41 -7.92
C ILE A 181 -11.34 7.49 -7.51
N GLN A 182 -12.20 8.07 -8.36
CA GLN A 182 -13.65 8.13 -8.09
C GLN A 182 -14.27 6.74 -8.05
N ALA A 183 -13.87 5.82 -8.94
CA ALA A 183 -14.30 4.43 -8.91
C ALA A 183 -13.88 3.74 -7.60
N ALA A 184 -12.63 3.90 -7.18
CA ALA A 184 -12.12 3.36 -5.92
C ALA A 184 -12.91 3.88 -4.70
N LYS A 185 -13.24 5.17 -4.69
CA LYS A 185 -14.07 5.79 -3.64
C LYS A 185 -15.50 5.24 -3.55
N ARG A 186 -16.03 4.59 -4.59
CA ARG A 186 -17.33 3.89 -4.50
C ARG A 186 -17.24 2.65 -3.63
N TYR A 187 -16.08 2.00 -3.60
CA TYR A 187 -15.83 0.81 -2.78
C TYR A 187 -15.27 1.15 -1.40
N ASN A 188 -14.38 2.14 -1.32
CA ASN A 188 -13.88 2.69 -0.07
C ASN A 188 -14.11 4.21 0.00
N PRO A 189 -15.26 4.67 0.53
CA PRO A 189 -15.54 6.10 0.70
C PRO A 189 -14.55 6.84 1.61
N ASN A 190 -13.84 6.11 2.47
CA ASN A 190 -12.85 6.63 3.41
C ASN A 190 -11.41 6.62 2.87
N LEU A 191 -11.22 6.29 1.58
CA LEU A 191 -9.91 6.25 0.93
C LEU A 191 -9.12 7.55 1.15
N LYS A 192 -7.98 7.43 1.83
CA LYS A 192 -7.05 8.54 2.08
C LYS A 192 -6.09 8.67 0.90
N LEU A 193 -6.12 9.82 0.24
CA LEU A 193 -5.21 10.08 -0.88
C LEU A 193 -4.01 10.87 -0.42
N PHE A 194 -2.83 10.54 -0.94
CA PHE A 194 -1.65 11.37 -0.73
C PHE A 194 -0.89 11.65 -2.02
N GLY A 195 -0.47 12.91 -2.19
CA GLY A 195 0.19 13.38 -3.40
C GLY A 195 1.70 13.53 -3.23
N ALA A 196 2.47 13.23 -4.26
CA ALA A 196 3.92 13.46 -4.28
C ALA A 196 4.35 13.92 -5.70
N PRO A 197 5.11 15.01 -5.84
CA PRO A 197 5.72 15.36 -7.12
C PRO A 197 7.03 14.60 -7.32
N TRP A 198 7.27 14.13 -8.55
CA TRP A 198 8.57 13.61 -8.95
C TRP A 198 9.51 14.75 -9.34
N SER A 199 8.99 15.83 -9.90
CA SER A 199 9.82 16.96 -10.30
C SER A 199 9.03 18.27 -10.31
N ALA A 200 9.71 19.36 -9.99
CA ALA A 200 9.24 20.70 -10.31
C ALA A 200 9.21 20.91 -11.83
N PRO A 201 8.36 21.82 -12.35
CA PRO A 201 8.44 22.24 -13.75
C PRO A 201 9.86 22.63 -14.14
N GLY A 202 10.28 22.27 -15.36
CA GLY A 202 11.67 22.40 -15.79
C GLY A 202 12.22 23.82 -15.61
N TRP A 203 11.44 24.85 -15.93
CA TRP A 203 11.85 26.25 -15.79
C TRP A 203 12.15 26.70 -14.35
N MET A 204 11.67 25.97 -13.33
CA MET A 204 12.00 26.22 -11.93
C MET A 204 13.34 25.60 -11.51
N LYS A 205 13.90 24.70 -12.31
CA LYS A 205 15.10 23.92 -11.95
C LYS A 205 16.38 24.51 -12.52
N THR A 206 17.50 24.22 -11.84
CA THR A 206 18.85 24.64 -12.26
C THR A 206 19.25 24.09 -13.62
N THR A 207 18.71 22.94 -14.02
CA THR A 207 18.98 22.29 -15.31
C THR A 207 18.01 22.68 -16.42
N LYS A 208 16.94 23.42 -16.10
CA LYS A 208 15.82 23.71 -17.02
C LYS A 208 15.04 22.49 -17.52
N GLU A 209 15.32 21.30 -16.98
CA GLU A 209 14.74 20.03 -17.39
C GLU A 209 14.07 19.33 -16.21
N MET A 210 12.90 18.71 -16.44
CA MET A 210 12.22 17.94 -15.39
C MET A 210 12.97 16.65 -15.04
N SER A 211 13.56 16.01 -16.04
CA SER A 211 14.26 14.73 -15.92
C SER A 211 15.75 14.92 -15.65
N GLY A 212 16.35 13.95 -14.95
CA GLY A 212 17.74 13.98 -14.53
C GLY A 212 17.98 14.90 -13.32
N PRO A 213 19.26 15.11 -12.95
CA PRO A 213 19.61 15.82 -11.73
C PRO A 213 19.20 17.29 -11.77
N GLY A 214 19.21 17.94 -10.61
CA GLY A 214 18.99 19.38 -10.49
C GLY A 214 18.07 19.75 -9.33
N ALA A 215 18.40 20.86 -8.68
CA ALA A 215 17.60 21.46 -7.62
C ALA A 215 16.67 22.54 -8.19
N LEU A 216 15.80 23.07 -7.34
CA LEU A 216 15.15 24.36 -7.62
C LEU A 216 16.18 25.47 -7.77
N ASN A 217 15.87 26.47 -8.59
CA ASN A 217 16.64 27.70 -8.68
C ASN A 217 16.51 28.52 -7.40
N GLY A 218 17.57 29.25 -7.06
CA GLY A 218 17.61 30.18 -5.95
C GLY A 218 17.54 29.50 -4.58
N HIS A 219 16.74 30.04 -3.66
CA HIS A 219 16.68 29.56 -2.26
C HIS A 219 15.30 29.75 -1.64
N ALA A 220 15.02 29.03 -0.54
CA ALA A 220 13.78 29.16 0.21
C ALA A 220 13.40 30.63 0.51
N GLY A 221 12.12 30.96 0.37
CA GLY A 221 11.58 32.32 0.49
C GLY A 221 11.64 33.16 -0.79
N ASP A 222 12.30 32.71 -1.86
CA ASP A 222 12.36 33.41 -3.14
C ASP A 222 11.14 33.14 -4.04
N ASN A 223 11.16 33.69 -5.26
CA ASN A 223 10.06 33.53 -6.20
C ASN A 223 9.92 32.08 -6.72
N TYR A 224 11.00 31.33 -6.88
CA TYR A 224 10.95 29.94 -7.37
C TYR A 224 10.35 29.01 -6.32
N HIS A 225 10.78 29.12 -5.07
CA HIS A 225 10.29 28.29 -3.97
C HIS A 225 8.85 28.62 -3.61
N LYS A 226 8.46 29.92 -3.60
CA LYS A 226 7.06 30.32 -3.44
C LYS A 226 6.18 29.84 -4.59
N ALA A 227 6.67 29.88 -5.82
CA ALA A 227 5.96 29.35 -6.97
C ALA A 227 5.76 27.84 -6.85
N TYR A 228 6.78 27.10 -6.41
CA TYR A 228 6.66 25.66 -6.19
C TYR A 228 5.69 25.35 -5.05
N ALA A 229 5.73 26.07 -3.92
CA ALA A 229 4.71 25.94 -2.87
C ALA A 229 3.29 26.22 -3.39
N THR A 230 3.14 27.24 -4.24
CA THR A 230 1.86 27.55 -4.91
C THR A 230 1.41 26.42 -5.82
N TYR A 231 2.33 25.73 -6.51
CA TYR A 231 2.03 24.56 -7.35
C TYR A 231 1.35 23.44 -6.55
N PHE A 232 1.79 23.15 -5.32
CA PHE A 232 1.12 22.21 -4.42
C PHE A 232 -0.31 22.66 -4.07
N VAL A 233 -0.48 23.95 -3.74
CA VAL A 233 -1.80 24.49 -3.42
C VAL A 233 -2.75 24.39 -4.60
N ARG A 234 -2.28 24.72 -5.82
CA ARG A 234 -3.07 24.62 -7.05
C ARG A 234 -3.44 23.17 -7.37
N PHE A 235 -2.54 22.22 -7.16
CA PHE A 235 -2.85 20.78 -7.29
C PHE A 235 -4.04 20.37 -6.41
N LEU A 236 -4.00 20.73 -5.11
CA LEU A 236 -5.10 20.44 -4.18
C LEU A 236 -6.41 21.09 -4.65
N GLU A 237 -6.37 22.36 -5.06
CA GLU A 237 -7.54 23.11 -5.51
C GLU A 237 -8.15 22.55 -6.79
N GLU A 238 -7.33 22.17 -7.78
CA GLU A 238 -7.82 21.64 -9.05
C GLU A 238 -8.42 20.23 -8.90
N TYR A 239 -7.83 19.36 -8.07
CA TYR A 239 -8.43 18.06 -7.76
C TYR A 239 -9.73 18.19 -6.94
N ALA A 240 -9.80 19.18 -6.05
CA ALA A 240 -11.02 19.45 -5.27
C ALA A 240 -12.22 19.82 -6.16
N LYS A 241 -12.00 20.43 -7.34
CA LYS A 241 -13.07 20.69 -8.33
C LYS A 241 -13.73 19.40 -8.85
N SER A 242 -13.02 18.27 -8.79
CA SER A 242 -13.53 16.94 -9.12
C SER A 242 -14.01 16.15 -7.90
N GLY A 243 -14.20 16.80 -6.75
CA GLY A 243 -14.61 16.17 -5.49
C GLY A 243 -13.52 15.31 -4.84
N ILE A 244 -12.26 15.50 -5.24
CA ILE A 244 -11.13 14.73 -4.73
C ILE A 244 -10.30 15.61 -3.79
N ASN A 245 -10.36 15.28 -2.50
CA ASN A 245 -9.52 15.89 -1.47
C ASN A 245 -8.38 14.94 -1.09
N PHE A 246 -7.25 15.52 -0.73
CA PHE A 246 -6.07 14.79 -0.28
C PHE A 246 -5.96 14.83 1.24
N TRP A 247 -5.60 13.68 1.81
CA TRP A 247 -5.25 13.54 3.22
C TRP A 247 -3.82 14.04 3.49
N ALA A 248 -2.87 13.73 2.60
CA ALA A 248 -1.48 14.10 2.77
C ALA A 248 -0.79 14.57 1.49
N LEU A 249 0.36 15.22 1.65
CA LEU A 249 1.32 15.52 0.61
C LEU A 249 2.72 15.11 1.09
N SER A 250 3.52 14.53 0.22
CA SER A 250 4.98 14.45 0.38
C SER A 250 5.63 15.69 -0.22
N THR A 251 6.65 16.22 0.45
CA THR A 251 7.39 17.39 -0.06
C THR A 251 8.08 17.15 -1.40
N GLN A 252 8.48 15.90 -1.70
CA GLN A 252 9.19 15.52 -2.92
C GLN A 252 9.37 14.00 -2.95
N ASN A 253 9.05 13.33 -4.05
CA ASN A 253 9.45 11.92 -4.25
C ASN A 253 10.97 11.82 -4.46
N GLN A 254 11.62 10.95 -3.70
CA GLN A 254 13.05 10.62 -3.78
C GLN A 254 13.95 11.85 -3.99
N PRO A 255 13.96 12.83 -3.06
CA PRO A 255 14.74 14.05 -3.19
C PRO A 255 16.24 13.80 -3.41
N THR A 256 16.79 12.68 -2.91
CA THR A 256 18.21 12.35 -3.11
C THR A 256 18.54 12.00 -4.56
N LEU A 257 17.57 11.47 -5.32
CA LEU A 257 17.74 11.10 -6.73
C LEU A 257 18.11 12.30 -7.60
N GLY A 258 17.69 13.51 -7.22
CA GLY A 258 18.06 14.75 -7.90
C GLY A 258 19.56 15.08 -7.84
N SER A 259 20.34 14.40 -7.00
CA SER A 259 21.80 14.53 -6.91
C SER A 259 22.55 13.52 -7.79
N ASP A 260 21.90 12.44 -8.23
CA ASP A 260 22.54 11.42 -9.05
C ASP A 260 22.72 11.91 -10.49
N LYS A 261 23.98 12.04 -10.90
CA LYS A 261 24.35 12.46 -12.25
C LYS A 261 23.96 11.44 -13.33
N LYS A 262 23.68 10.19 -12.95
CA LYS A 262 23.22 9.13 -13.84
C LYS A 262 21.71 9.04 -13.93
N ASN A 263 20.97 9.76 -13.07
CA ASN A 263 19.52 9.76 -13.12
C ASN A 263 19.03 10.28 -14.48
N LYS A 264 18.03 9.60 -15.05
CA LYS A 264 17.38 9.95 -16.31
C LYS A 264 15.88 10.21 -16.16
N ILE A 265 15.31 9.95 -14.98
CA ILE A 265 13.89 10.12 -14.71
C ILE A 265 13.60 11.46 -14.04
N GLN A 266 12.32 11.83 -13.95
CA GLN A 266 11.86 13.02 -13.27
C GLN A 266 12.36 13.03 -11.81
N SER A 267 13.08 14.08 -11.43
CA SER A 267 13.55 14.26 -10.05
C SER A 267 13.69 15.75 -9.72
N THR A 268 13.65 16.11 -8.44
CA THR A 268 14.08 17.43 -7.97
C THR A 268 14.89 17.26 -6.68
N LEU A 269 16.12 17.77 -6.69
CA LEU A 269 17.03 17.67 -5.57
C LEU A 269 16.56 18.53 -4.40
N PHE A 270 16.38 17.88 -3.26
CA PHE A 270 16.50 18.53 -1.96
C PHE A 270 17.60 17.83 -1.15
N THR A 271 18.35 18.58 -0.35
CA THR A 271 19.01 18.00 0.83
C THR A 271 18.05 18.11 2.01
N ALA A 272 18.34 17.45 3.13
CA ALA A 272 17.52 17.59 4.33
C ALA A 272 17.44 19.06 4.80
N GLU A 273 18.51 19.84 4.65
CA GLU A 273 18.54 21.27 4.98
C GLU A 273 17.67 22.10 4.04
N THR A 274 17.75 21.87 2.72
CA THR A 274 16.92 22.64 1.78
C THR A 274 15.45 22.24 1.86
N GLN A 275 15.13 20.97 2.17
CA GLN A 275 13.76 20.54 2.44
C GLN A 275 13.22 21.22 3.71
N ARG A 276 13.99 21.24 4.80
CA ARG A 276 13.64 21.98 6.03
C ARG A 276 13.36 23.46 5.74
N ASP A 277 14.24 24.12 5.01
CA ASP A 277 14.13 25.55 4.73
C ASP A 277 12.93 25.86 3.82
N PHE A 278 12.67 25.02 2.82
CA PHE A 278 11.47 25.10 1.97
C PHE A 278 10.17 24.91 2.78
N ILE A 279 10.14 23.94 3.70
CA ILE A 279 8.97 23.71 4.55
C ILE A 279 8.67 24.94 5.41
N LYS A 280 9.66 25.46 6.15
CA LYS A 280 9.39 26.56 7.09
C LYS A 280 9.12 27.90 6.41
N SER A 281 9.74 28.15 5.24
CA SER A 281 9.68 29.46 4.57
C SER A 281 8.56 29.55 3.54
N ASP A 282 8.19 28.45 2.89
CA ASP A 282 7.32 28.47 1.71
C ASP A 282 6.15 27.49 1.83
N LEU A 283 6.40 26.18 1.85
CA LEU A 283 5.34 25.17 1.73
C LEU A 283 4.42 25.11 2.96
N GLY A 284 5.00 25.08 4.16
CA GLY A 284 4.24 25.08 5.41
C GLY A 284 3.28 26.28 5.53
N PRO A 285 3.78 27.52 5.35
CA PRO A 285 2.93 28.71 5.28
C PRO A 285 1.84 28.64 4.20
N ALA A 286 2.16 28.13 3.00
CA ALA A 286 1.21 28.03 1.89
C ALA A 286 0.08 27.01 2.15
N LEU A 287 0.36 25.95 2.91
CA LEU A 287 -0.62 24.92 3.28
C LEU A 287 -1.45 25.26 4.51
N LYS A 288 -1.16 26.37 5.20
CA LYS A 288 -1.87 26.78 6.42
C LYS A 288 -3.38 26.92 6.15
N GLY A 289 -4.19 26.18 6.90
CA GLY A 289 -5.66 26.19 6.76
C GLY A 289 -6.22 25.21 5.72
N LYS A 290 -5.38 24.46 4.98
CA LYS A 290 -5.84 23.43 4.03
C LYS A 290 -6.14 22.07 4.66
N ASN A 291 -5.80 21.88 5.95
CA ASN A 291 -5.98 20.63 6.71
C ASN A 291 -5.40 19.39 6.00
N VAL A 292 -4.14 19.51 5.55
CA VAL A 292 -3.39 18.45 4.86
C VAL A 292 -2.19 18.04 5.71
N THR A 293 -1.98 16.74 5.82
CA THR A 293 -0.83 16.12 6.47
C THR A 293 0.41 16.31 5.60
N LEU A 294 1.55 16.70 6.17
CA LEU A 294 2.80 16.86 5.40
C LEU A 294 3.81 15.78 5.76
N LEU A 295 4.29 15.06 4.75
CA LEU A 295 5.33 14.04 4.85
C LEU A 295 6.67 14.59 4.34
N ILE A 296 7.74 14.29 5.07
CA ILE A 296 9.12 14.61 4.69
C ILE A 296 9.84 13.38 4.13
N MET A 297 11.02 13.61 3.56
CA MET A 297 11.88 12.59 2.95
C MET A 297 11.27 11.90 1.72
N ASP A 298 10.39 10.90 1.90
CA ASP A 298 9.79 10.10 0.81
C ASP A 298 10.86 9.48 -0.10
N ASP A 299 11.82 8.80 0.56
CA ASP A 299 13.03 8.23 -0.01
C ASP A 299 13.46 6.99 0.79
N ASN A 300 14.55 6.35 0.39
CA ASN A 300 15.06 5.13 1.01
C ASN A 300 15.36 5.28 2.51
N ARG A 301 15.00 4.23 3.28
CA ARG A 301 15.17 4.14 4.75
C ARG A 301 16.61 4.42 5.22
N GLY A 302 17.63 4.11 4.42
CA GLY A 302 19.04 4.37 4.74
C GLY A 302 19.42 5.85 4.95
N ASN A 303 18.54 6.79 4.57
CA ASN A 303 18.73 8.21 4.88
C ASN A 303 18.36 8.58 6.33
N LEU A 304 17.74 7.66 7.07
CA LEU A 304 17.34 7.83 8.46
C LEU A 304 18.45 7.37 9.44
N PRO A 305 18.46 7.90 10.68
CA PRO A 305 17.63 8.98 11.21
C PRO A 305 18.09 10.38 10.77
N LYS A 306 19.21 10.50 10.05
CA LYS A 306 19.88 11.78 9.76
C LYS A 306 18.96 12.79 9.08
N TRP A 307 18.18 12.36 8.09
CA TRP A 307 17.25 13.26 7.40
C TRP A 307 16.18 13.81 8.35
N ALA A 308 15.58 12.95 9.17
CA ALA A 308 14.60 13.33 10.19
C ALA A 308 15.23 14.26 11.23
N ASP A 309 16.43 13.95 11.73
CA ASP A 309 17.17 14.79 12.67
C ASP A 309 17.38 16.21 12.12
N THR A 310 17.75 16.37 10.85
CA THR A 310 17.98 17.69 10.25
C THR A 310 16.69 18.51 10.13
N VAL A 311 15.58 17.89 9.71
CA VAL A 311 14.31 18.60 9.47
C VAL A 311 13.55 18.86 10.77
N LEU A 312 13.42 17.85 11.63
CA LEU A 312 12.52 17.86 12.78
C LEU A 312 13.11 18.53 14.03
N ASN A 313 14.43 18.69 14.11
CA ASN A 313 15.06 19.48 15.18
C ASN A 313 14.87 20.99 15.00
N ASP A 314 14.51 21.46 13.80
CA ASP A 314 14.13 22.85 13.55
C ASP A 314 12.62 23.03 13.79
N GLN A 315 12.27 23.66 14.91
CA GLN A 315 10.87 23.84 15.32
C GLN A 315 10.04 24.67 14.35
N ASP A 316 10.66 25.54 13.54
CA ASP A 316 9.94 26.30 12.53
C ASP A 316 9.53 25.47 11.32
N ALA A 317 10.26 24.38 11.03
CA ALA A 317 9.85 23.38 10.05
C ALA A 317 8.93 22.33 10.68
N ALA A 318 9.33 21.77 11.83
CA ALA A 318 8.66 20.65 12.49
C ALA A 318 7.17 20.91 12.77
N LYS A 319 6.78 22.16 13.08
CA LYS A 319 5.38 22.54 13.33
C LYS A 319 4.43 22.32 12.14
N TYR A 320 4.97 22.14 10.93
CA TYR A 320 4.20 21.85 9.72
C TYR A 320 4.24 20.37 9.33
N VAL A 321 5.16 19.59 9.88
CA VAL A 321 5.38 18.19 9.52
C VAL A 321 4.50 17.30 10.38
N SER A 322 3.98 16.22 9.78
CA SER A 322 3.17 15.23 10.49
C SER A 322 3.80 13.85 10.51
N GLY A 323 4.61 13.52 9.49
CA GLY A 323 5.24 12.21 9.39
C GLY A 323 6.39 12.18 8.38
N ILE A 324 6.99 11.00 8.26
CA ILE A 324 8.16 10.69 7.44
C ILE A 324 7.74 9.62 6.43
N GLY A 325 7.92 9.88 5.13
CA GLY A 325 7.74 8.89 4.08
C GLY A 325 9.02 8.08 3.86
N VAL A 326 8.92 6.76 3.71
CA VAL A 326 10.05 5.86 3.46
C VAL A 326 9.78 4.92 2.28
N HIS A 327 10.84 4.58 1.54
CA HIS A 327 10.84 3.60 0.45
C HIS A 327 11.76 2.41 0.77
N SER A 328 11.51 1.25 0.12
CA SER A 328 12.17 -0.04 0.37
C SER A 328 13.02 -0.56 -0.82
N TYR A 329 14.01 0.21 -1.30
CA TYR A 329 14.84 -0.21 -2.45
C TYR A 329 16.31 -0.48 -2.13
N GLN A 330 16.79 -0.16 -0.92
CA GLN A 330 18.22 -0.19 -0.57
C GLN A 330 18.43 -0.66 0.88
N ASP A 331 18.07 -1.90 1.15
CA ASP A 331 17.73 -2.37 2.50
C ASP A 331 18.83 -3.23 3.17
N SER A 332 20.06 -2.72 3.25
CA SER A 332 21.12 -3.46 3.94
C SER A 332 21.08 -3.37 5.47
N GLU A 333 20.42 -2.35 6.06
CA GLU A 333 20.35 -2.12 7.53
C GLU A 333 19.07 -1.37 7.98
N THR A 334 17.86 -1.81 7.58
CA THR A 334 16.60 -1.04 7.74
C THR A 334 16.03 -0.97 9.16
N ASP A 335 15.97 -2.09 9.89
CA ASP A 335 15.43 -2.20 11.26
C ASP A 335 15.94 -1.07 12.17
N LYS A 336 17.27 -0.91 12.21
CA LYS A 336 17.95 0.01 13.12
C LYS A 336 17.64 1.47 12.81
N HIS A 337 17.54 1.83 11.54
CA HIS A 337 17.29 3.21 11.13
C HIS A 337 15.87 3.65 11.48
N LEU A 338 14.88 2.76 11.29
CA LEU A 338 13.49 3.03 11.60
C LEU A 338 13.26 3.15 13.11
N ASP A 339 13.75 2.19 13.90
CA ASP A 339 13.62 2.20 15.36
C ASP A 339 14.37 3.38 16.02
N ASP A 340 15.60 3.68 15.58
CA ASP A 340 16.35 4.86 16.07
C ASP A 340 15.62 6.18 15.72
N THR A 341 14.96 6.24 14.55
CA THR A 341 14.16 7.41 14.16
C THR A 341 12.94 7.56 15.05
N HIS A 342 12.18 6.49 15.26
CA HIS A 342 11.00 6.52 16.14
C HIS A 342 11.38 6.93 17.56
N LYS A 343 12.47 6.38 18.12
CA LYS A 343 12.96 6.73 19.47
C LYS A 343 13.28 8.21 19.62
N LYS A 344 13.81 8.86 18.58
CA LYS A 344 14.17 10.28 18.59
C LYS A 344 12.98 11.21 18.29
N HIS A 345 12.07 10.78 17.41
CA HIS A 345 11.01 11.61 16.82
C HIS A 345 9.62 10.97 16.95
N SER A 346 9.29 10.38 18.11
CA SER A 346 8.09 9.56 18.32
C SER A 346 6.74 10.26 18.10
N ASN A 347 6.73 11.60 18.06
CA ASN A 347 5.53 12.39 17.74
C ASN A 347 5.19 12.42 16.24
N PHE A 348 6.09 11.95 15.37
CA PHE A 348 5.92 11.92 13.93
C PHE A 348 5.84 10.46 13.47
N PHE A 349 4.77 10.11 12.75
CA PHE A 349 4.62 8.74 12.25
C PHE A 349 5.55 8.47 11.06
N ILE A 350 5.91 7.21 10.85
CA ILE A 350 6.67 6.76 9.67
C ILE A 350 5.70 5.98 8.78
N LEU A 351 5.64 6.30 7.49
CA LEU A 351 4.77 5.65 6.51
C LEU A 351 5.60 5.09 5.35
N GLY A 352 5.42 3.82 5.01
CA GLY A 352 5.91 3.22 3.77
C GLY A 352 5.10 3.76 2.59
N THR A 353 5.72 4.64 1.81
CA THR A 353 5.05 5.41 0.76
C THR A 353 5.28 4.87 -0.64
N GLU A 354 6.29 4.02 -0.85
CA GLU A 354 6.55 3.34 -2.12
C GLU A 354 7.43 2.10 -1.92
N ALA A 355 6.98 0.97 -2.44
CA ALA A 355 7.76 -0.25 -2.60
C ALA A 355 7.37 -0.92 -3.93
N SER A 356 8.30 -1.67 -4.53
CA SER A 356 8.08 -2.32 -5.82
C SER A 356 9.06 -3.47 -6.00
N GLU A 357 8.59 -4.52 -6.67
CA GLU A 357 9.43 -5.60 -7.15
C GLU A 357 9.82 -5.43 -8.63
N GLY A 358 10.94 -6.04 -9.01
CA GLY A 358 11.51 -5.97 -10.36
C GLY A 358 12.31 -4.70 -10.67
N GLY A 359 12.97 -4.67 -11.83
CA GLY A 359 13.70 -3.48 -12.31
C GLY A 359 15.23 -3.55 -12.20
N GLY A 360 15.81 -4.72 -11.94
CA GLY A 360 17.26 -4.94 -12.00
C GLY A 360 17.76 -5.33 -13.41
N ALA A 361 19.00 -4.96 -13.77
CA ALA A 361 19.59 -5.32 -15.09
C ALA A 361 19.67 -6.83 -15.39
N LYS A 362 19.48 -7.70 -14.39
CA LYS A 362 19.52 -9.16 -14.50
C LYS A 362 18.18 -9.83 -14.13
N ASP A 363 17.21 -9.06 -13.66
CA ASP A 363 15.92 -9.54 -13.18
C ASP A 363 14.85 -9.21 -14.23
N PRO A 364 14.02 -10.17 -14.71
CA PRO A 364 12.89 -9.85 -15.59
C PRO A 364 12.00 -8.77 -14.95
N SER A 365 11.51 -7.81 -15.74
CA SER A 365 10.59 -6.79 -15.23
C SER A 365 9.34 -7.41 -14.62
N VAL A 366 8.65 -8.27 -15.36
CA VAL A 366 7.51 -9.06 -14.87
C VAL A 366 7.90 -10.52 -14.75
N ASP A 367 7.73 -11.10 -13.57
CA ASP A 367 7.99 -12.51 -13.30
C ASP A 367 6.69 -13.22 -12.90
N TYR A 368 6.05 -13.86 -13.87
CA TYR A 368 4.71 -14.41 -13.72
C TYR A 368 4.65 -15.54 -12.71
N GLY A 369 3.91 -15.33 -11.62
CA GLY A 369 3.72 -16.34 -10.59
C GLY A 369 4.89 -16.44 -9.61
N SER A 370 5.83 -15.49 -9.63
CA SER A 370 7.01 -15.50 -8.76
C SER A 370 6.64 -15.55 -7.29
N TRP A 371 6.99 -16.66 -6.62
CA TRP A 371 6.82 -16.79 -5.18
C TRP A 371 7.89 -16.05 -4.39
N GLU A 372 9.11 -15.94 -4.94
CA GLU A 372 10.20 -15.17 -4.32
C GLU A 372 9.79 -13.70 -4.11
N ARG A 373 9.21 -13.06 -5.13
CA ARG A 373 8.66 -11.69 -5.02
C ARG A 373 7.56 -11.56 -3.97
N ALA A 374 6.75 -12.61 -3.76
CA ALA A 374 5.77 -12.61 -2.69
C ALA A 374 6.42 -12.75 -1.31
N GLU A 375 7.44 -13.59 -1.15
CA GLU A 375 8.22 -13.68 0.09
C GLU A 375 8.91 -12.35 0.40
N ASP A 376 9.52 -11.71 -0.59
CA ASP A 376 10.18 -10.41 -0.44
C ASP A 376 9.18 -9.31 -0.07
N THR A 377 8.01 -9.27 -0.72
CA THR A 377 6.91 -8.36 -0.35
C THR A 377 6.47 -8.55 1.11
N VAL A 378 6.30 -9.80 1.57
CA VAL A 378 5.88 -10.07 2.95
C VAL A 378 6.97 -9.70 3.95
N SER A 379 8.23 -10.03 3.64
CA SER A 379 9.38 -9.66 4.47
C SER A 379 9.50 -8.15 4.60
N ASP A 380 9.32 -7.39 3.52
CA ASP A 380 9.37 -5.92 3.56
C ASP A 380 8.24 -5.33 4.42
N ILE A 381 7.01 -5.83 4.26
CA ILE A 381 5.89 -5.39 5.09
C ILE A 381 6.12 -5.76 6.57
N LEU A 382 6.62 -6.96 6.86
CA LEU A 382 6.92 -7.37 8.25
C LEU A 382 8.04 -6.53 8.86
N ASP A 383 9.10 -6.23 8.10
CA ASP A 383 10.18 -5.32 8.52
C ASP A 383 9.60 -3.95 8.90
N ASP A 384 8.83 -3.33 8.00
CA ASP A 384 8.21 -2.04 8.27
C ASP A 384 7.32 -2.05 9.53
N LEU A 385 6.39 -3.00 9.60
CA LEU A 385 5.44 -3.07 10.70
C LEU A 385 6.12 -3.46 12.02
N ASN A 386 7.20 -4.23 11.98
CA ASN A 386 7.98 -4.54 13.16
C ASN A 386 8.86 -3.37 13.64
N ASN A 387 9.03 -2.34 12.82
CA ASN A 387 9.87 -1.18 13.10
C ASN A 387 9.11 0.15 13.00
N TRP A 388 7.95 0.22 13.65
CA TRP A 388 7.16 1.44 13.87
C TRP A 388 6.50 2.08 12.64
N VAL A 389 6.64 1.50 11.46
CA VAL A 389 5.95 2.00 10.27
C VAL A 389 4.46 1.71 10.39
N VAL A 390 3.64 2.71 10.05
CA VAL A 390 2.19 2.69 10.28
C VAL A 390 1.38 2.21 9.06
N GLY A 391 2.04 1.89 7.96
CA GLY A 391 1.40 1.45 6.73
C GLY A 391 2.37 1.33 5.57
N TRP A 392 1.93 0.71 4.49
CA TRP A 392 2.78 0.33 3.35
C TRP A 392 2.06 0.56 2.02
N THR A 393 2.76 0.98 0.98
CA THR A 393 2.16 1.39 -0.31
C THR A 393 2.89 0.81 -1.51
N GLU A 394 2.18 0.04 -2.32
CA GLU A 394 2.67 -0.51 -3.59
C GLU A 394 2.83 0.59 -4.67
N ARG A 395 3.89 0.48 -5.48
CA ARG A 395 4.22 1.48 -6.50
C ARG A 395 3.26 1.51 -7.68
N ASN A 396 2.71 0.38 -8.14
CA ASN A 396 1.75 0.37 -9.24
C ASN A 396 0.59 -0.60 -8.97
N LEU A 397 -0.65 -0.14 -9.16
CA LEU A 397 -1.85 -0.99 -9.04
C LEU A 397 -1.85 -2.09 -10.09
N ILE A 398 -1.49 -1.75 -11.33
CA ILE A 398 -1.57 -2.66 -12.47
C ILE A 398 -0.60 -2.23 -13.55
N LEU A 399 0.11 -3.20 -14.14
CA LEU A 399 1.00 -3.00 -15.27
C LEU A 399 0.63 -3.92 -16.43
N ASP A 400 1.21 -3.68 -17.61
CA ASP A 400 1.07 -4.59 -18.75
C ASP A 400 2.03 -5.80 -18.66
N ALA A 401 1.94 -6.69 -19.64
CA ALA A 401 2.78 -7.89 -19.74
C ALA A 401 4.30 -7.63 -19.81
N GLN A 402 4.71 -6.38 -20.06
CA GLN A 402 6.12 -5.97 -20.08
C GLN A 402 6.53 -5.25 -18.79
N GLY A 403 5.58 -4.82 -17.95
CA GLY A 403 5.84 -4.07 -16.73
C GLY A 403 5.78 -2.56 -16.93
N GLY A 404 5.03 -2.09 -17.93
CA GLY A 404 4.90 -0.67 -18.28
C GLY A 404 3.45 -0.18 -18.34
N PRO A 405 3.20 0.97 -19.02
CA PRO A 405 4.17 1.75 -19.80
C PRO A 405 5.11 2.62 -18.95
N SER A 406 6.34 2.81 -19.44
CA SER A 406 7.36 3.70 -18.87
C SER A 406 8.09 4.43 -20.00
N TRP A 407 8.19 5.76 -19.96
CA TRP A 407 8.80 6.54 -21.05
C TRP A 407 10.32 6.35 -21.15
N VAL A 408 10.95 5.89 -20.06
CA VAL A 408 12.37 5.54 -20.01
C VAL A 408 12.64 4.05 -20.26
N SER A 409 11.58 3.25 -20.50
CA SER A 409 11.67 1.79 -20.59
C SER A 409 12.27 1.14 -19.34
N ASP A 410 12.07 1.79 -18.19
CA ASP A 410 12.37 1.23 -16.87
C ASP A 410 11.08 0.58 -16.35
N PHE A 411 11.04 -0.74 -16.41
CA PHE A 411 9.85 -1.54 -16.18
C PHE A 411 9.99 -2.32 -14.87
N ALA A 412 8.86 -2.53 -14.19
CA ALA A 412 8.79 -3.24 -12.91
C ALA A 412 7.66 -4.28 -12.94
N ASP A 413 7.56 -5.08 -11.88
CA ASP A 413 6.38 -5.94 -11.68
C ASP A 413 5.26 -5.15 -11.00
N ALA A 414 4.08 -5.75 -10.92
CA ALA A 414 2.97 -5.25 -10.12
C ALA A 414 2.11 -6.42 -9.64
N PRO A 415 1.36 -6.29 -8.54
CA PRO A 415 0.49 -7.37 -8.06
C PRO A 415 -0.57 -7.82 -9.06
N ILE A 416 -0.93 -6.97 -10.03
CA ILE A 416 -1.83 -7.30 -11.14
C ILE A 416 -1.19 -6.97 -12.49
N ILE A 417 -1.27 -7.91 -13.43
CA ILE A 417 -0.80 -7.75 -14.81
C ILE A 417 -1.96 -7.84 -15.82
N ALA A 418 -2.11 -6.82 -16.68
CA ALA A 418 -3.19 -6.69 -17.66
C ALA A 418 -2.94 -7.47 -18.95
N PHE A 419 -3.97 -8.15 -19.47
CA PHE A 419 -3.99 -8.79 -20.79
C PHE A 419 -5.25 -8.37 -21.59
N PRO A 420 -5.28 -7.13 -22.12
CA PRO A 420 -6.46 -6.59 -22.81
C PRO A 420 -6.94 -7.41 -24.00
N ALA A 421 -6.01 -7.93 -24.80
CA ALA A 421 -6.33 -8.76 -25.97
C ALA A 421 -7.06 -10.06 -25.62
N LEU A 422 -6.93 -10.52 -24.37
CA LEU A 422 -7.61 -11.71 -23.85
C LEU A 422 -8.84 -11.35 -22.99
N ALA A 423 -9.13 -10.07 -22.78
CA ALA A 423 -10.07 -9.58 -21.78
C ALA A 423 -9.82 -10.23 -20.39
N GLN A 424 -8.55 -10.24 -19.98
CA GLN A 424 -8.09 -10.86 -18.74
C GLN A 424 -7.11 -9.95 -17.98
N PHE A 425 -6.94 -10.22 -16.70
CA PHE A 425 -5.76 -9.83 -15.92
C PHE A 425 -5.32 -10.99 -15.04
N TYR A 426 -4.05 -11.00 -14.64
CA TYR A 426 -3.48 -12.00 -13.75
C TYR A 426 -3.16 -11.37 -12.40
N LYS A 427 -3.63 -11.99 -11.32
CA LYS A 427 -3.17 -11.68 -9.96
C LYS A 427 -1.90 -12.49 -9.67
N GLN A 428 -0.81 -11.77 -9.44
CA GLN A 428 0.47 -12.32 -9.02
C GLN A 428 0.39 -12.79 -7.56
N PRO A 429 1.30 -13.69 -7.11
CA PRO A 429 1.43 -14.04 -5.69
C PRO A 429 1.55 -12.83 -4.76
N MET A 430 2.19 -11.74 -5.21
CA MET A 430 2.29 -10.46 -4.47
C MET A 430 0.92 -9.89 -4.07
N PHE A 431 -0.13 -10.07 -4.89
CA PHE A 431 -1.49 -9.62 -4.54
C PHE A 431 -1.98 -10.31 -3.26
N TYR A 432 -1.75 -11.63 -3.17
CA TYR A 432 -2.16 -12.43 -2.01
C TYR A 432 -1.26 -12.17 -0.81
N ALA A 433 0.03 -11.92 -1.02
CA ALA A 433 0.95 -11.45 0.02
C ALA A 433 0.42 -10.16 0.68
N ILE A 434 0.07 -9.14 -0.11
CA ILE A 434 -0.48 -7.89 0.42
C ILE A 434 -1.83 -8.13 1.12
N ALA A 435 -2.64 -9.07 0.63
CA ALA A 435 -3.93 -9.42 1.24
C ALA A 435 -3.81 -9.94 2.67
N HIS A 436 -2.76 -10.71 2.99
CA HIS A 436 -2.50 -11.22 4.34
C HIS A 436 -2.39 -10.11 5.40
N PHE A 437 -2.07 -8.89 4.98
CA PHE A 437 -2.02 -7.69 5.83
C PHE A 437 -3.24 -6.80 5.65
N SER A 438 -3.42 -6.29 4.42
CA SER A 438 -4.38 -5.24 4.10
C SER A 438 -5.84 -5.60 4.38
N HIS A 439 -6.22 -6.86 4.13
CA HIS A 439 -7.58 -7.31 4.37
C HIS A 439 -7.86 -7.54 5.86
N PHE A 440 -6.90 -8.09 6.60
CA PHE A 440 -7.09 -8.57 7.97
C PHE A 440 -6.77 -7.53 9.04
N ILE A 441 -5.79 -6.66 8.81
CA ILE A 441 -5.42 -5.56 9.71
C ILE A 441 -6.29 -4.35 9.39
N LYS A 442 -7.27 -4.09 10.26
CA LYS A 442 -8.24 -3.00 10.06
C LYS A 442 -7.63 -1.64 10.40
N PRO A 443 -8.10 -0.53 9.78
CA PRO A 443 -7.67 0.81 10.15
C PRO A 443 -7.84 1.05 11.65
N GLY A 444 -6.78 1.52 12.31
CA GLY A 444 -6.79 1.73 13.76
C GLY A 444 -6.36 0.50 14.57
N ALA A 445 -6.03 -0.62 13.93
CA ALA A 445 -5.37 -1.74 14.59
C ALA A 445 -4.06 -1.27 15.26
N VAL A 446 -3.66 -1.96 16.32
CA VAL A 446 -2.42 -1.66 17.04
C VAL A 446 -1.54 -2.89 16.99
N ARG A 447 -0.27 -2.72 16.60
CA ARG A 447 0.71 -3.81 16.72
C ARG A 447 0.89 -4.15 18.20
N ILE A 448 0.87 -5.42 18.54
CA ILE A 448 1.07 -5.94 19.90
C ILE A 448 2.36 -6.75 19.99
N ASP A 449 2.82 -6.96 21.22
CA ASP A 449 4.04 -7.74 21.47
C ASP A 449 3.82 -9.22 21.12
N HIS A 450 4.87 -9.85 20.61
CA HIS A 450 4.88 -11.28 20.32
C HIS A 450 6.29 -11.84 20.47
N SER A 451 6.38 -13.12 20.81
CA SER A 451 7.67 -13.82 20.93
C SER A 451 7.55 -15.28 20.55
N LEU A 452 8.57 -15.81 19.90
CA LEU A 452 8.74 -17.24 19.64
C LEU A 452 9.60 -17.88 20.74
N ASN A 453 9.30 -19.13 21.09
CA ASN A 453 10.07 -19.90 22.08
C ASN A 453 11.49 -20.27 21.61
N VAL A 454 11.70 -20.30 20.30
CA VAL A 454 12.99 -20.58 19.66
C VAL A 454 13.25 -19.55 18.57
N ILE A 455 14.53 -19.26 18.31
CA ILE A 455 14.93 -18.47 17.16
C ILE A 455 14.84 -19.37 15.94
N GLU A 456 13.96 -19.03 15.00
CA GLU A 456 13.81 -19.69 13.70
C GLU A 456 14.06 -18.64 12.61
N LEU A 457 15.23 -18.69 11.97
CA LEU A 457 15.71 -17.60 11.11
C LEU A 457 14.93 -17.47 9.80
N GLU A 458 14.25 -18.53 9.37
CA GLU A 458 13.44 -18.54 8.15
C GLU A 458 11.95 -18.25 8.43
N VAL A 459 11.59 -17.96 9.69
CA VAL A 459 10.23 -17.61 10.10
C VAL A 459 10.17 -16.17 10.59
N GLU A 460 9.34 -15.37 9.92
CA GLU A 460 9.08 -13.98 10.26
C GLU A 460 7.62 -13.83 10.69
N SER A 461 7.33 -12.92 11.62
CA SER A 461 5.97 -12.77 12.14
C SER A 461 5.64 -11.38 12.69
N ALA A 462 4.34 -11.10 12.79
CA ALA A 462 3.81 -9.96 13.52
C ALA A 462 2.41 -10.26 14.07
N ALA A 463 2.03 -9.55 15.12
CA ALA A 463 0.73 -9.67 15.76
C ALA A 463 0.05 -8.30 15.96
N PHE A 464 -1.26 -8.25 15.77
CA PHE A 464 -2.06 -7.04 15.81
C PHE A 464 -3.36 -7.24 16.58
N LEU A 465 -3.84 -6.17 17.20
CA LEU A 465 -5.16 -6.06 17.83
C LEU A 465 -5.99 -5.05 17.05
N ASN A 466 -7.06 -5.51 16.40
CA ASN A 466 -8.00 -4.65 15.68
C ASN A 466 -8.90 -3.86 16.65
N PRO A 467 -9.51 -2.75 16.19
CA PRO A 467 -10.42 -1.94 17.01
C PRO A 467 -11.66 -2.69 17.52
N ASP A 468 -12.07 -3.75 16.84
CA ASP A 468 -13.18 -4.62 17.23
C ASP A 468 -12.79 -5.71 18.27
N GLY A 469 -11.54 -5.67 18.73
CA GLY A 469 -10.98 -6.63 19.69
C GLY A 469 -10.41 -7.90 19.05
N SER A 470 -10.62 -8.15 17.75
CA SER A 470 -10.04 -9.31 17.08
C SER A 470 -8.51 -9.22 17.02
N LYS A 471 -7.86 -10.39 17.05
CA LYS A 471 -6.40 -10.50 16.97
C LYS A 471 -5.99 -11.11 15.64
N VAL A 472 -4.95 -10.56 15.04
CA VAL A 472 -4.44 -10.99 13.75
C VAL A 472 -2.97 -11.35 13.92
N ILE A 473 -2.63 -12.58 13.58
CA ILE A 473 -1.26 -13.09 13.63
C ILE A 473 -0.87 -13.47 12.21
N ILE A 474 0.23 -12.90 11.72
CA ILE A 474 0.75 -13.16 10.37
C ILE A 474 2.11 -13.83 10.54
N MET A 475 2.32 -14.93 9.81
CA MET A 475 3.59 -15.65 9.80
C MET A 475 4.01 -16.00 8.38
N LEU A 476 5.27 -15.72 8.06
CA LEU A 476 5.94 -16.13 6.85
C LEU A 476 6.92 -17.26 7.18
N ASN A 477 6.92 -18.33 6.41
CA ASN A 477 7.95 -19.37 6.43
C ASN A 477 8.63 -19.41 5.07
N LYS A 478 9.90 -18.99 5.01
CA LYS A 478 10.73 -18.93 3.79
C LYS A 478 11.49 -20.22 3.53
N ALA A 479 11.45 -21.16 4.48
CA ALA A 479 12.27 -22.35 4.42
C ALA A 479 11.89 -23.23 3.23
N ALA A 480 12.90 -23.72 2.51
CA ALA A 480 12.70 -24.39 1.23
C ALA A 480 12.29 -25.87 1.35
N LEU A 481 12.64 -26.54 2.45
CA LEU A 481 12.50 -27.99 2.61
C LEU A 481 11.15 -28.35 3.24
N VAL A 482 10.50 -29.43 2.80
CA VAL A 482 9.25 -29.89 3.42
C VAL A 482 9.44 -30.24 4.91
N SER A 483 10.65 -30.67 5.30
CA SER A 483 10.99 -30.98 6.70
C SER A 483 11.00 -29.76 7.63
N THR A 484 10.91 -28.54 7.09
CA THR A 484 10.82 -27.29 7.85
C THR A 484 9.37 -26.76 7.92
N GLU A 485 8.38 -27.65 7.74
CA GLU A 485 7.00 -27.37 8.17
C GLU A 485 6.95 -27.31 9.70
N HIS A 486 6.32 -26.26 10.23
CA HIS A 486 6.10 -26.13 11.66
C HIS A 486 4.65 -26.45 12.02
N THR A 487 4.47 -27.02 13.20
CA THR A 487 3.17 -26.98 13.88
C THR A 487 3.26 -25.83 14.88
N VAL A 488 2.51 -24.78 14.62
CA VAL A 488 2.53 -23.54 15.40
C VAL A 488 1.47 -23.61 16.48
N VAL A 489 1.86 -23.26 17.71
CA VAL A 489 0.97 -23.01 18.84
C VAL A 489 0.95 -21.51 19.08
N VAL A 490 -0.22 -20.88 19.01
CA VAL A 490 -0.40 -19.46 19.37
C VAL A 490 -1.15 -19.38 20.69
N GLN A 491 -0.50 -18.80 21.69
CA GLN A 491 -1.07 -18.57 23.01
C GLN A 491 -1.12 -17.06 23.32
N ASP A 492 -2.24 -16.64 23.90
CA ASP A 492 -2.41 -15.28 24.41
C ASP A 492 -1.90 -15.20 25.85
N ALA A 493 -1.03 -14.26 26.17
CA ALA A 493 -0.49 -14.09 27.52
C ALA A 493 -1.60 -13.83 28.56
N ALA A 494 -2.77 -13.34 28.13
CA ALA A 494 -3.94 -13.16 28.98
C ALA A 494 -4.79 -14.45 29.16
N ASP A 495 -4.62 -15.48 28.32
CA ASP A 495 -5.30 -16.77 28.41
C ASP A 495 -4.28 -17.91 28.54
N ASN A 496 -4.05 -18.32 29.79
CA ASN A 496 -3.13 -19.42 30.10
C ASN A 496 -3.74 -20.80 29.90
N ARG A 497 -5.00 -20.89 29.44
CA ARG A 497 -5.74 -22.13 29.36
C ARG A 497 -5.99 -22.57 27.93
N ASN A 498 -6.34 -21.64 27.04
CA ASN A 498 -6.57 -21.95 25.64
C ASN A 498 -5.45 -21.46 24.73
N HIS A 499 -5.21 -22.21 23.67
CA HIS A 499 -4.35 -21.84 22.56
C HIS A 499 -4.94 -22.30 21.22
N TYR A 500 -4.36 -21.82 20.14
CA TYR A 500 -4.69 -22.21 18.77
C TYR A 500 -3.53 -22.98 18.17
N GLN A 501 -3.82 -24.05 17.42
CA GLN A 501 -2.81 -24.88 16.76
C GLN A 501 -3.07 -24.98 15.28
N PHE A 502 -2.04 -24.75 14.46
CA PHE A 502 -2.15 -24.88 13.01
C PHE A 502 -0.81 -25.26 12.36
N LYS A 503 -0.86 -25.60 11.08
CA LYS A 503 0.33 -25.88 10.26
C LYS A 503 0.83 -24.60 9.61
N LEU A 504 2.14 -24.40 9.67
CA LEU A 504 2.86 -23.40 8.89
C LEU A 504 3.74 -24.14 7.88
N PRO A 505 3.21 -24.43 6.67
CA PRO A 505 3.96 -25.12 5.62
C PRO A 505 5.26 -24.38 5.25
N HIS A 506 6.22 -25.11 4.72
CA HIS A 506 7.39 -24.52 4.07
C HIS A 506 6.96 -23.60 2.91
N ARG A 507 7.70 -22.52 2.65
CA ARG A 507 7.38 -21.51 1.61
C ARG A 507 5.90 -21.10 1.61
N SER A 508 5.43 -20.60 2.75
CA SER A 508 4.03 -20.20 2.94
C SER A 508 3.87 -18.95 3.79
N ILE A 509 2.72 -18.32 3.62
CA ILE A 509 2.24 -17.18 4.39
C ILE A 509 0.94 -17.62 5.05
N THR A 510 0.81 -17.40 6.35
CA THR A 510 -0.41 -17.68 7.09
C THR A 510 -0.90 -16.44 7.82
N THR A 511 -2.22 -16.27 7.86
CA THR A 511 -2.87 -15.30 8.75
C THR A 511 -3.89 -16.02 9.62
N LEU A 512 -3.66 -16.04 10.93
CA LEU A 512 -4.63 -16.49 11.92
C LEU A 512 -5.42 -15.28 12.42
N TYR A 513 -6.73 -15.29 12.18
CA TYR A 513 -7.67 -14.27 12.65
C TYR A 513 -8.51 -14.84 13.79
N ILE A 514 -8.37 -14.27 14.98
CA ILE A 514 -9.03 -14.72 16.21
C ILE A 514 -10.09 -13.70 16.62
N GLN A 515 -11.36 -14.12 16.70
CA GLN A 515 -12.42 -13.29 17.27
C GLN A 515 -12.38 -13.39 18.80
N THR A 516 -12.14 -12.27 19.49
CA THR A 516 -12.23 -12.22 20.96
C THR A 516 -13.58 -11.65 21.39
N SER A 517 -14.04 -12.01 22.59
CA SER A 517 -15.21 -11.38 23.21
C SER A 517 -14.81 -10.02 23.78
N ASN A 518 -15.58 -8.97 23.49
CA ASN A 518 -15.54 -7.74 24.29
C ASN A 518 -15.86 -8.11 25.74
N PHE A 519 -14.88 -8.00 26.63
CA PHE A 519 -15.07 -8.14 28.07
C PHE A 519 -15.76 -6.91 28.65
#